data_AF-A0A7N6BRD3-F1
#
_entry.id   AF-A0A7N6BRD3-F1
#
_cell.length_a   1.000
_cell.length_b   1.000
_cell.length_c   1.000
_cell.angle_alpha   90.00
_cell.angle_beta   90.00
_cell.angle_gamma   90.00
#
_symmetry.space_group_name_H-M   'P 1'
#
loop_
_entity.id
_entity.type
_entity.pdbx_description
1 polymer ?
#
loop_
_entity_poly.entity_id
_entity_poly.type
_entity_poly.pdbx_seq_one_letter_code
_entity_poly.pdbx_strand_id
1 'polypeptide(L)' 'LFIHTTTLKVPVLARRAFSSSARQLKNRVPEAQKLFQADNGLPVHIKGGTGDVLLYRVTMTLTITGVVSVEFWLMRRSI' A
#
# COMPACT_ATOMS: atom_id res chain seq x y z
N LEU A 1 -30.73 39.68 13.88
CA LEU A 1 -30.80 38.31 14.47
C LEU A 1 -30.73 37.26 13.35
N PHE A 2 -29.60 37.13 12.64
CA PHE A 2 -29.50 36.17 11.51
C PHE A 2 -28.06 35.72 11.23
N ILE A 3 -27.22 35.53 12.26
CA ILE A 3 -25.82 35.11 12.04
C ILE A 3 -25.37 33.97 13.01
N HIS A 4 -26.28 33.38 13.79
CA HIS A 4 -25.89 32.41 14.83
C HIS A 4 -26.15 30.93 14.49
N THR A 5 -26.62 30.58 13.28
CA THR A 5 -27.10 29.22 12.97
C THR A 5 -26.29 28.45 11.91
N THR A 6 -25.20 29.02 11.37
CA THR A 6 -24.43 28.38 10.28
C THR A 6 -23.26 27.50 10.74
N THR A 7 -22.82 27.60 11.99
CA THR A 7 -21.59 26.91 12.45
C THR A 7 -21.80 25.46 12.92
N LEU A 8 -23.03 25.03 13.23
CA LEU A 8 -23.31 23.70 13.81
C LEU A 8 -23.54 22.57 12.80
N LYS A 9 -23.65 22.87 11.49
CA LYS A 9 -23.97 21.86 10.46
C LYS A 9 -22.74 21.19 9.82
N VAL A 10 -21.58 21.84 9.89
CA VAL A 10 -20.32 21.34 9.31
C VAL A 10 -19.88 19.98 9.91
N PRO A 11 -19.87 19.76 11.23
CA PRO A 11 -19.41 18.48 11.78
C PRO A 11 -20.38 17.31 11.46
N VAL A 12 -21.68 17.60 11.32
CA VAL A 12 -22.69 16.59 10.98
C VAL A 12 -22.60 16.18 9.50
N LEU A 13 -22.37 17.15 8.61
CA LEU A 13 -22.17 16.90 7.18
C LEU A 13 -20.87 16.13 6.93
N ALA A 14 -19.78 16.51 7.61
CA ALA A 14 -18.51 15.78 7.57
C ALA A 14 -18.70 14.34 8.07
N ARG A 15 -19.37 14.13 9.22
CA ARG A 15 -19.70 12.80 9.74
C ARG A 15 -20.52 11.96 8.75
N ARG A 16 -21.50 12.53 8.05
CA ARG A 16 -22.28 11.82 7.03
C ARG A 16 -21.44 11.43 5.81
N ALA A 17 -20.57 12.33 5.34
CA ALA A 17 -19.69 12.06 4.20
C ALA A 17 -18.72 10.90 4.48
N PHE A 18 -18.07 10.90 5.66
CA PHE A 18 -17.18 9.80 6.06
C PHE A 18 -17.95 8.51 6.40
N SER A 19 -19.13 8.64 7.02
CA SER A 19 -19.97 7.49 7.38
C SER A 19 -20.63 6.80 6.18
N SER A 20 -20.85 7.49 5.06
CA SER A 20 -21.38 6.89 3.82
C SER A 20 -20.31 6.06 3.09
N SER A 21 -19.09 6.60 2.98
CA SER A 21 -17.98 5.91 2.31
C SER A 21 -17.61 4.59 2.99
N ALA A 22 -17.54 4.58 4.33
CA ALA A 22 -17.27 3.36 5.10
C ALA A 22 -18.37 2.28 4.96
N ARG A 23 -19.62 2.69 4.69
CA ARG A 23 -20.77 1.76 4.52
C ARG A 23 -20.86 1.13 3.13
N GLN A 24 -20.05 1.57 2.15
CA GLN A 24 -20.03 1.02 0.79
C GLN A 24 -18.86 0.06 0.51
N LEU A 25 -17.96 -0.18 1.48
CA LEU A 25 -16.89 -1.16 1.30
C LEU A 25 -17.47 -2.58 1.36
N LYS A 26 -17.53 -3.24 0.20
CA LYS A 26 -17.93 -4.65 0.10
C LYS A 26 -16.81 -5.53 0.65
N ASN A 27 -17.16 -6.56 1.42
CA ASN A 27 -16.19 -7.56 1.85
C ASN A 27 -15.57 -8.27 0.65
N ARG A 28 -14.24 -8.15 0.50
CA ARG A 28 -13.42 -8.80 -0.55
C ARG A 28 -12.56 -9.95 -0.03
N VAL A 29 -12.65 -10.29 1.26
CA VAL A 29 -11.87 -11.39 1.87
C VAL A 29 -12.07 -12.71 1.12
N PRO A 30 -13.30 -13.11 0.72
CA PRO A 30 -13.48 -14.36 -0.02
C PRO A 30 -12.77 -14.38 -1.39
N GLU A 31 -12.64 -13.22 -2.05
CA GLU A 31 -11.94 -13.09 -3.33
C GLU A 31 -10.42 -13.22 -3.13
N ALA A 32 -9.89 -12.54 -2.11
CA ALA A 32 -8.48 -12.66 -1.74
C ALA A 32 -8.12 -14.08 -1.30
N GLN A 33 -8.97 -14.74 -0.49
CA GLN A 33 -8.77 -16.13 -0.07
C GLN A 33 -8.68 -17.07 -1.28
N LYS A 34 -9.58 -16.94 -2.26
CA LYS A 34 -9.52 -17.72 -3.50
C LYS A 34 -8.21 -17.52 -4.26
N LEU A 35 -7.74 -16.28 -4.38
CA LEU A 35 -6.48 -15.96 -5.07
C LEU A 35 -5.26 -16.57 -4.34
N PHE A 36 -5.16 -16.37 -3.03
CA PHE A 36 -4.00 -16.81 -2.25
C PHE A 36 -4.03 -18.30 -1.88
N GLN A 37 -5.17 -18.96 -1.97
CA GLN A 37 -5.31 -20.41 -1.74
C GLN A 37 -5.35 -21.21 -3.05
N ALA A 38 -5.38 -20.58 -4.22
CA ALA A 38 -5.27 -21.28 -5.49
C ALA A 38 -3.98 -22.14 -5.54
N ASP A 39 -4.11 -23.40 -5.94
CA ASP A 39 -2.98 -24.34 -6.04
C ASP A 39 -2.26 -24.17 -7.39
N ASN A 40 -1.56 -23.05 -7.53
CA ASN A 40 -0.82 -22.68 -8.74
C ASN A 40 0.70 -22.82 -8.56
N GLY A 41 1.17 -23.36 -7.43
CA GLY A 41 2.59 -23.52 -7.11
C GLY A 41 3.37 -22.21 -6.93
N LEU A 42 2.73 -21.04 -6.98
CA LEU A 42 3.42 -19.76 -6.82
C LEU A 42 3.75 -19.49 -5.35
N PRO A 43 4.95 -18.96 -5.05
CA PRO A 43 5.30 -18.55 -3.69
C PRO A 43 4.47 -17.34 -3.25
N VAL A 44 4.18 -17.26 -1.96
CA VAL A 44 3.25 -16.27 -1.39
C VAL A 44 3.60 -14.81 -1.74
N HIS A 45 4.88 -14.48 -1.85
CA HIS A 45 5.36 -13.12 -2.13
C HIS A 45 5.22 -12.68 -3.59
N ILE A 46 4.84 -13.58 -4.50
CA ILE A 46 4.55 -13.29 -5.93
C ILE A 46 3.08 -13.61 -6.27
N LYS A 47 2.32 -14.16 -5.32
CA LYS A 47 1.00 -14.74 -5.59
C LYS A 47 -0.07 -13.71 -5.94
N GLY A 48 0.16 -12.42 -5.64
CA GLY A 48 -0.66 -11.30 -6.07
C GLY A 48 -0.47 -10.89 -7.54
N GLY A 49 0.52 -11.46 -8.24
CA GLY A 49 0.68 -11.34 -9.70
C GLY A 49 1.77 -10.35 -10.12
N THR A 50 1.56 -9.67 -11.26
CA THR A 50 2.60 -8.84 -11.92
C THR A 50 3.13 -7.70 -11.05
N GLY A 51 2.27 -7.11 -10.20
CA GLY A 51 2.67 -6.05 -9.27
C GLY A 51 3.73 -6.52 -8.28
N ASP A 52 3.55 -7.71 -7.72
CA ASP A 52 4.49 -8.32 -6.78
C ASP A 52 5.84 -8.61 -7.44
N VAL A 53 5.83 -9.13 -8.68
CA VAL A 53 7.05 -9.39 -9.45
C VAL A 53 7.82 -8.09 -9.73
N LEU A 54 7.12 -7.04 -10.14
CA LEU A 54 7.74 -5.75 -10.42
C LEU A 54 8.35 -5.16 -9.14
N LEU A 55 7.59 -5.18 -8.04
CA LEU A 55 8.04 -4.68 -6.76
C LEU A 55 9.29 -5.44 -6.28
N TYR A 56 9.27 -6.77 -6.35
CA TYR A 56 10.41 -7.61 -6.01
C TYR A 56 11.67 -7.24 -6.83
N ARG A 57 11.54 -7.10 -8.15
CA ARG A 57 12.67 -6.75 -9.03
C ARG A 57 13.25 -5.37 -8.72
N VAL A 58 12.38 -4.39 -8.45
CA VAL A 58 12.80 -3.02 -8.09
C VAL A 58 13.54 -3.03 -6.76
N THR A 59 12.98 -3.68 -5.73
CA THR A 59 13.61 -3.78 -4.40
C THR A 59 14.94 -4.52 -4.48
N MET A 60 15.01 -5.61 -5.23
CA MET A 60 16.26 -6.36 -5.45
C MET A 60 17.32 -5.48 -6.11
N THR A 61 16.96 -4.78 -7.19
CA THR A 61 17.89 -3.87 -7.89
C THR A 61 18.39 -2.77 -6.97
N LEU A 62 17.49 -2.16 -6.19
CA LEU A 62 17.84 -1.08 -5.27
C LEU A 62 18.80 -1.56 -4.17
N THR A 63 18.53 -2.72 -3.58
CA THR A 63 19.38 -3.29 -2.51
C THR A 63 20.77 -3.66 -3.02
N ILE A 64 20.86 -4.34 -4.17
CA ILE A 64 22.14 -4.67 -4.81
C ILE A 64 22.92 -3.40 -5.12
N THR A 65 22.27 -2.40 -5.72
CA THR A 65 22.91 -1.11 -6.05
C THR A 65 23.41 -0.41 -4.80
N GLY A 66 22.63 -0.44 -3.71
CA GLY A 66 23.01 0.12 -2.42
C GLY A 66 24.26 -0.55 -1.84
N VAL A 67 24.29 -1.88 -1.83
CA VAL A 67 25.45 -2.66 -1.34
C VAL A 67 26.69 -2.33 -2.16
N VAL A 68 26.60 -2.39 -3.49
CA VAL A 68 27.73 -2.08 -4.39
C VAL A 68 28.24 -0.65 -4.16
N SER A 69 27.33 0.31 -3.95
CA SER A 69 27.70 1.70 -3.68
C SER A 69 28.45 1.86 -2.35
N VAL A 70 28.01 1.15 -1.30
CA VAL A 70 28.68 1.17 0.02
C VAL A 70 30.06 0.54 -0.08
N GLU A 71 30.19 -0.64 -0.68
CA GLU A 71 31.49 -1.31 -0.88
C GLU A 71 32.46 -0.44 -1.68
N PHE A 72 31.99 0.18 -2.76
CA PHE A 72 32.78 1.12 -3.55
C PHE A 72 33.27 2.32 -2.71
N TRP A 73 32.39 2.89 -1.89
CA TRP A 73 32.73 3.98 -0.99
C TRP A 73 33.78 3.58 0.05
N LEU A 74 33.64 2.40 0.64
CA LEU A 74 34.58 1.87 1.63
C LEU A 74 35.96 1.61 1.00
N MET A 75 36.01 1.00 -0.18
CA MET A 75 37.25 0.81 -0.94
C MET A 75 37.93 2.14 -1.26
N ARG A 76 37.17 3.17 -1.69
CA ARG A 76 37.74 4.51 -1.93
C ARG A 76 38.24 5.21 -0.68
N ARG A 77 37.72 4.85 0.50
CA ARG A 77 38.15 5.44 1.77
C ARG A 77 39.40 4.76 2.34
N SER A 78 39.64 3.49 1.99
CA SER A 78 40.79 2.72 2.46
C SER A 78 42.08 2.94 1.66
N ILE A 79 41.97 3.49 0.44
CA ILE A 79 43.06 3.99 -0.40
C ILE A 79 43.35 5.44 -0.05
#